data_AF-A0AA43C5T3-F1
#
_entry.id   AF-A0AA43C5T3-F1
#
_cell.length_a   1.000
_cell.length_b   1.000
_cell.length_c   1.000
_cell.angle_alpha   90.00
_cell.angle_beta   90.00
_cell.angle_gamma   90.00
#
_symmetry.space_group_name_H-M   'P 1'
#
loop_
_entity.id
_entity.type
_entity.pdbx_description
1 polymer ?
#
loop_
_entity_poly.entity_id
_entity_poly.type
_entity_poly.pdbx_seq_one_letter_code
_entity_poly.pdbx_strand_id
1 'polypeptide(L)'
;MDVEKLFGTAVNEIERMLNSKTVVGDPITIEENTLIPLVSVGFGFGVGGGEGADPKKCSGTGGGTGGGGGIKPVALIVINKDGVRIESIKGGTASVLEKVAEIAGKAVAEKSTSKKTD
;
A
#
# COMPACT_ATOMS: atom_id res chain seq x y z
N MET A 1 -25.14 -16.72 -15.07
CA MET A 1 -23.73 -16.49 -14.73
C MET A 1 -23.62 -16.66 -13.23
N ASP A 2 -22.89 -17.67 -12.76
CA ASP A 2 -22.82 -17.99 -11.33
C ASP A 2 -22.01 -16.94 -10.57
N VAL A 3 -22.69 -16.22 -9.68
CA VAL A 3 -22.11 -15.16 -8.85
C VAL A 3 -21.05 -15.74 -7.91
N GLU A 4 -21.23 -16.97 -7.41
CA GLU A 4 -20.20 -17.70 -6.66
C GLU A 4 -18.89 -17.84 -7.43
N LYS A 5 -18.95 -18.05 -8.75
CA LYS A 5 -17.77 -18.28 -9.58
C LYS A 5 -16.98 -16.98 -9.82
N LEU A 6 -17.69 -15.86 -9.95
CA LEU A 6 -17.08 -14.53 -10.02
C LEU A 6 -16.48 -14.11 -8.68
N PHE A 7 -17.21 -14.34 -7.57
CA PHE A 7 -16.72 -14.07 -6.23
C PHE A 7 -15.49 -14.90 -5.89
N GLY A 8 -15.52 -16.21 -6.18
CA GLY A 8 -14.38 -17.11 -5.99
C GLY A 8 -13.16 -16.68 -6.80
N THR A 9 -13.36 -16.23 -8.04
CA THR A 9 -12.25 -15.75 -8.90
C THR A 9 -11.65 -14.45 -8.36
N ALA A 10 -12.48 -13.52 -7.87
CA ALA A 10 -12.02 -12.27 -7.28
C ALA A 10 -11.19 -12.52 -6.00
N VAL A 11 -11.68 -13.36 -5.09
CA VAL A 11 -10.96 -13.71 -3.86
C VAL A 11 -9.62 -14.38 -4.16
N ASN A 12 -9.59 -15.31 -5.11
CA ASN A 12 -8.37 -16.03 -5.46
C ASN A 12 -7.30 -15.12 -6.09
N GLU A 13 -7.72 -14.09 -6.83
CA GLU A 13 -6.79 -13.10 -7.39
C GLU A 13 -6.26 -12.14 -6.31
N ILE A 14 -7.06 -11.76 -5.32
CA ILE A 14 -6.60 -11.02 -4.12
C ILE A 14 -5.53 -11.82 -3.39
N GLU A 15 -5.76 -13.11 -3.13
CA GLU A 15 -4.80 -13.97 -2.44
C GLU A 15 -3.47 -14.07 -3.21
N ARG A 16 -3.52 -14.20 -4.55
CA ARG A 16 -2.32 -14.15 -5.40
C ARG A 16 -1.60 -12.81 -5.31
N MET A 17 -2.32 -11.69 -5.30
CA MET A 17 -1.72 -10.36 -5.18
C MET A 17 -1.09 -10.11 -3.81
N LEU A 18 -1.73 -10.55 -2.73
CA LEU A 18 -1.21 -10.45 -1.35
C LEU A 18 0.05 -11.32 -1.15
N ASN A 19 0.12 -12.48 -1.80
CA ASN A 19 1.26 -13.39 -1.73
C ASN A 19 2.44 -12.93 -2.61
N SER A 20 2.15 -12.33 -3.77
CA SER A 20 3.18 -11.93 -4.76
C SER A 20 3.97 -10.67 -4.40
N LYS A 21 3.43 -9.78 -3.55
CA LYS A 21 4.12 -8.61 -3.00
C LYS A 21 3.70 -8.46 -1.56
N THR A 22 4.47 -9.11 -0.70
CA THR A 22 4.38 -8.95 0.75
C THR A 22 4.34 -7.46 1.09
N VAL A 23 3.55 -7.13 2.10
CA VAL A 23 3.37 -5.83 2.78
C VAL A 23 4.71 -5.13 3.16
N VAL A 24 5.83 -5.81 2.92
CA VAL A 24 7.22 -5.39 3.07
C VAL A 24 7.82 -5.22 1.66
N GLY A 25 8.18 -3.99 1.31
CA GLY A 25 8.89 -3.65 0.08
C GLY A 25 10.37 -4.00 0.14
N ASP A 26 11.03 -3.93 -1.01
CA ASP A 26 12.46 -4.24 -1.13
C ASP A 26 13.33 -3.30 -0.29
N PRO A 27 14.38 -3.81 0.38
CA PRO A 27 15.31 -2.97 1.13
C PRO A 27 16.07 -2.00 0.21
N ILE A 28 16.13 -0.74 0.64
CA ILE A 28 16.88 0.32 -0.01
C ILE A 28 18.03 0.70 0.92
N THR A 29 19.27 0.48 0.48
CA THR A 29 20.45 0.86 1.27
C THR A 29 20.99 2.20 0.78
N ILE A 30 21.09 3.16 1.69
CA ILE A 30 21.69 4.47 1.45
C ILE A 30 22.79 4.65 2.50
N GLU A 31 24.04 4.70 2.04
CA GLU A 31 25.22 4.69 2.91
C GLU A 31 25.22 3.48 3.87
N GLU A 32 25.03 3.71 5.17
CA GLU A 32 24.95 2.66 6.20
C GLU A 32 23.52 2.45 6.74
N ASN A 33 22.53 3.09 6.12
CA ASN A 33 21.14 2.98 6.51
C ASN A 33 20.42 2.03 5.54
N THR A 34 19.83 0.95 6.05
CA THR A 34 18.90 0.09 5.31
C THR A 34 17.48 0.50 5.64
N LEU A 35 16.72 0.85 4.59
CA LEU A 35 15.36 1.32 4.66
C LEU A 35 14.44 0.24 4.07
N ILE A 36 13.45 -0.22 4.84
CA ILE A 36 12.48 -1.23 4.38
C ILE A 36 11.08 -0.60 4.37
N PRO A 37 10.51 -0.30 3.19
CA PRO A 37 9.17 0.27 3.08
C PRO A 37 8.10 -0.72 3.53
N LEU A 38 7.15 -0.26 4.34
CA LEU A 38 5.96 -1.02 4.70
C LEU A 38 4.74 -0.40 4.03
N VAL A 39 3.98 -1.22 3.31
CA VAL A 39 2.80 -0.82 2.53
C VAL A 39 1.59 -1.66 2.90
N SER A 40 0.49 -1.02 3.21
CA SER A 40 -0.81 -1.67 3.35
C SER A 40 -1.47 -1.77 1.99
N VAL A 41 -1.97 -2.95 1.65
CA VAL A 41 -2.76 -3.18 0.44
C VAL A 41 -4.20 -3.47 0.86
N GLY A 42 -5.16 -2.87 0.18
CA GLY A 42 -6.59 -3.09 0.43
C GLY A 42 -7.35 -3.25 -0.86
N PHE A 43 -8.33 -4.15 -0.85
CA PHE A 43 -9.22 -4.39 -1.99
C PHE A 43 -10.68 -4.44 -1.50
N GLY A 44 -11.61 -4.00 -2.34
CA GLY A 44 -13.03 -4.04 -2.07
C GLY A 44 -13.80 -4.43 -3.32
N PHE A 45 -14.83 -5.26 -3.16
CA PHE A 45 -15.65 -5.79 -4.24
C PHE A 45 -17.12 -5.68 -3.86
N GLY A 46 -17.96 -5.35 -4.82
CA GLY A 46 -19.40 -5.25 -4.66
C GLY A 46 -20.11 -5.95 -5.81
N VAL A 47 -21.19 -6.64 -5.48
CA VAL A 47 -22.09 -7.30 -6.45
C VAL A 47 -23.51 -6.82 -6.18
N GLY A 48 -24.30 -6.68 -7.24
CA GLY A 48 -25.70 -6.27 -7.15
C GLY A 48 -26.52 -6.89 -8.27
N GLY A 49 -27.73 -7.34 -7.96
CA GLY A 49 -28.65 -7.93 -8.91
C GLY A 49 -30.08 -7.50 -8.63
N GLY A 50 -30.92 -7.49 -9.66
CA GLY A 50 -32.33 -7.16 -9.57
C GLY A 50 -33.14 -7.87 -10.64
N GLU A 51 -34.35 -8.27 -10.28
CA GLU A 51 -35.33 -8.85 -11.20
C GLU A 51 -36.50 -7.89 -11.36
N GLY A 52 -37.00 -7.78 -12.59
CA GLY A 52 -38.16 -6.97 -12.92
C GLY A 52 -39.21 -7.82 -13.66
N ALA A 53 -40.43 -7.83 -13.14
CA ALA A 53 -41.57 -8.48 -13.79
C ALA A 53 -42.59 -7.42 -14.21
N ASP A 54 -42.90 -7.35 -15.50
CA ASP A 54 -43.96 -6.51 -16.04
C ASP A 54 -45.11 -7.43 -16.48
N PRO A 55 -46.36 -7.23 -16.05
CA PRO A 55 -47.48 -8.08 -16.45
C PRO A 55 -47.84 -7.98 -17.95
N LYS A 56 -47.30 -7.00 -18.70
CA LYS A 56 -47.51 -6.83 -20.15
C LYS A 56 -46.25 -7.03 -20.99
N LYS A 57 -45.07 -7.22 -20.39
CA LYS A 57 -43.79 -7.48 -21.08
C LYS A 57 -43.05 -8.68 -20.44
N CYS A 58 -42.15 -9.32 -21.18
CA CYS A 58 -41.36 -10.43 -20.65
C CYS A 58 -40.54 -10.01 -19.40
N SER A 59 -40.43 -10.89 -18.40
CA SER A 59 -39.60 -10.67 -17.20
C SER A 59 -38.12 -10.51 -17.56
N GLY A 60 -37.42 -9.63 -16.86
CA GLY A 60 -36.00 -9.35 -17.09
C GLY A 60 -35.17 -9.43 -15.81
N THR A 61 -33.94 -9.92 -15.95
CA THR A 61 -32.96 -9.96 -14.87
C THR A 61 -31.79 -9.04 -15.23
N GLY A 62 -31.32 -8.24 -14.28
CA GLY A 62 -30.14 -7.39 -14.42
C GLY A 62 -29.15 -7.64 -13.29
N GLY A 63 -27.86 -7.59 -13.61
CA GLY A 63 -26.79 -7.75 -12.63
C GLY A 63 -25.61 -6.86 -12.95
N GLY A 64 -24.89 -6.45 -11.91
CA GLY A 64 -23.68 -5.64 -11.99
C GLY A 64 -22.68 -6.06 -10.92
N THR A 65 -21.40 -5.88 -11.23
CA THR A 65 -20.30 -6.10 -10.29
C THR A 65 -19.31 -4.95 -10.41
N GLY A 66 -18.55 -4.69 -9.35
CA GLY A 66 -17.48 -3.70 -9.34
C GLY A 66 -16.46 -4.02 -8.27
N GLY A 67 -15.23 -3.58 -8.47
CA GLY A 67 -14.17 -3.74 -7.48
C GLY A 67 -13.10 -2.68 -7.64
N GLY A 68 -12.35 -2.47 -6.58
CA GLY A 68 -11.25 -1.51 -6.54
C GLY A 68 -10.19 -1.94 -5.53
N GLY A 69 -8.95 -1.53 -5.79
CA GLY A 69 -7.82 -1.79 -4.90
C GLY A 69 -6.96 -0.56 -4.73
N GLY A 70 -6.22 -0.51 -3.63
CA GLY A 70 -5.32 0.58 -3.30
C GLY A 70 -4.12 0.11 -2.50
N ILE A 71 -3.02 0.85 -2.62
CA ILE A 71 -1.79 0.65 -1.86
C ILE A 71 -1.53 1.93 -1.09
N LYS A 72 -1.25 1.80 0.21
CA LYS A 72 -0.94 2.92 1.09
C LYS A 72 0.38 2.65 1.82
N PRO A 73 1.41 3.52 1.67
CA PRO A 73 2.58 3.43 2.52
C PRO A 73 2.21 3.74 3.98
N VAL A 74 2.62 2.88 4.90
CA VAL A 74 2.25 2.97 6.33
C VAL A 74 3.43 3.33 7.21
N ALA A 75 4.62 2.80 6.90
CA ALA A 75 5.81 3.03 7.69
C ALA A 75 7.09 2.72 6.91
N LEU A 76 8.23 3.09 7.48
CA LEU A 76 9.56 2.73 7.02
C LEU A 76 10.33 2.12 8.19
N ILE A 77 10.87 0.91 8.02
CA ILE A 77 11.84 0.36 8.97
C ILE A 77 13.20 0.95 8.60
N VAL A 78 13.87 1.56 9.57
CA VAL A 78 15.22 2.11 9.43
C VAL A 78 16.15 1.25 10.27
N ILE A 79 17.16 0.67 9.62
CA ILE A 79 18.21 -0.12 10.25
C ILE A 79 19.52 0.63 10.02
N ASN A 80 20.20 1.02 11.08
CA ASN A 80 21.47 1.73 11.03
C ASN A 80 22.39 1.33 12.21
N LYS A 81 23.51 2.03 12.38
CA LYS A 81 24.46 1.83 13.50
C LYS A 81 23.82 2.02 14.88
N ASP A 82 22.77 2.83 14.99
CA ASP A 82 22.07 3.11 16.24
C ASP A 82 21.03 2.03 16.58
N GLY A 83 20.73 1.12 15.63
CA GLY A 83 19.82 -0.01 15.80
C GLY A 83 18.67 -0.02 14.80
N VAL A 84 17.54 -0.62 15.21
CA VAL A 84 16.34 -0.78 14.39
C VAL A 84 15.22 0.09 14.93
N ARG A 85 14.64 0.95 14.08
CA ARG A 85 13.47 1.77 14.43
C ARG A 85 12.43 1.78 13.32
N ILE A 86 11.17 2.04 13.68
CA ILE A 86 10.05 2.14 12.73
C ILE A 86 9.57 3.59 12.69
N GLU A 87 9.64 4.20 11.51
CA GLU A 87 9.15 5.54 11.23
C GLU A 87 7.78 5.44 10.56
N SER A 88 6.72 5.82 11.28
CA SER A 88 5.38 5.88 10.69
C SER A 88 5.28 7.01 9.66
N ILE A 89 4.63 6.74 8.53
CA ILE A 89 4.35 7.73 7.50
C ILE A 89 2.98 8.35 7.82
N LYS A 90 2.99 9.56 8.39
CA LYS A 90 1.78 10.34 8.69
C LYS A 90 1.53 11.32 7.55
N GLY A 91 0.63 10.98 6.63
CA GLY A 91 0.24 11.82 5.49
C GLY A 91 0.42 11.13 4.13
N GLY A 92 -0.08 11.75 3.05
CA GLY A 92 0.09 11.26 1.68
C GLY A 92 1.56 11.24 1.22
N THR A 93 1.83 10.83 -0.03
CA THR A 93 3.18 10.62 -0.59
C THR A 93 4.17 11.79 -0.37
N ALA A 94 3.69 13.02 -0.26
CA ALA A 94 4.50 14.20 0.08
C ALA A 94 5.23 14.07 1.44
N SER A 95 4.57 13.50 2.46
CA SER A 95 5.16 13.34 3.80
C SER A 95 6.34 12.36 3.83
N VAL A 96 6.38 11.40 2.89
CA VAL A 96 7.51 10.48 2.74
C VAL A 96 8.71 11.22 2.18
N LEU A 97 8.50 12.05 1.14
CA LEU A 97 9.55 12.84 0.52
C LEU A 97 10.17 13.82 1.51
N GLU A 98 9.32 14.48 2.30
CA GLU A 98 9.74 15.40 3.37
C GLU A 98 10.57 14.70 4.44
N LYS A 99 10.16 13.51 4.91
CA LYS A 99 10.94 12.73 5.88
C LYS A 99 12.28 12.25 5.34
N VAL A 100 12.34 11.81 4.08
CA VAL A 100 13.60 11.42 3.43
C VAL A 100 14.52 12.63 3.29
N ALA A 101 14.00 13.79 2.90
CA ALA A 101 14.76 15.03 2.81
C ALA A 101 15.26 15.51 4.18
N GLU A 102 14.45 15.38 5.24
CA GLU A 102 14.85 15.75 6.60
C GLU A 102 15.97 14.84 7.14
N ILE A 103 15.89 13.53 6.91
CA ILE A 103 16.93 12.57 7.30
C ILE A 103 18.23 12.86 6.55
N ALA A 104 18.15 13.10 5.24
CA ALA A 104 19.31 13.47 4.43
C ALA A 104 19.93 14.81 4.90
N GLY A 105 19.09 15.80 5.19
CA GLY A 105 19.53 17.11 5.68
C GLY A 105 20.22 17.04 7.05
N LYS A 106 19.70 16.22 7.98
CA LYS A 106 20.33 16.02 9.30
C LYS A 106 21.68 15.30 9.19
N ALA A 107 21.79 14.29 8.35
CA ALA A 107 23.06 13.61 8.09
C ALA A 107 24.15 14.55 7.52
N VAL A 108 23.76 15.51 6.67
CA VAL A 108 24.67 16.53 6.12
C VAL A 108 25.03 17.61 7.16
N ALA A 109 24.08 17.97 8.04
CA ALA A 109 24.29 18.96 9.09
C ALA A 109 25.20 18.44 10.24
N GLU A 110 25.08 17.17 10.62
CA GLU A 110 25.98 16.52 11.58
C GLU A 110 27.43 16.49 11.08
N LYS A 111 27.65 16.26 9.79
CA LYS A 111 28.99 16.28 9.18
C LYS A 111 29.63 17.68 9.18
N SER A 112 28.82 18.72 9.28
CA SER A 112 29.28 20.13 9.24
C SER A 112 29.66 20.68 10.62
N THR A 113 29.18 20.07 11.71
CA THR A 113 29.51 20.49 13.09
C THR A 113 30.76 19.81 13.64
N SER A 114 31.19 18.67 13.10
CA SER A 114 32.46 18.00 13.49
C SER A 114 33.74 18.68 12.97
N LYS A 115 33.65 19.69 12.08
CA LYS A 115 34.83 20.31 11.45
C LYS A 115 35.26 21.66 12.06
N LYS A 116 34.69 22.05 13.21
CA LYS A 116 35.04 23.27 13.97
C LYS A 116 35.49 22.95 15.40
N THR A 117 36.41 22.00 15.53
CA THR A 117 37.30 21.88 16.71
C THR A 117 38.55 21.19 16.22
N ASP A 118 39.41 21.95 15.57
CA ASP A 118 40.87 21.82 15.52
C ASP A 118 41.44 23.19 15.08
#